data_AF-A0A651GL51-F1
#
_entry.id   AF-A0A651GL51-F1
#
_cell.length_a   1.000
_cell.length_b   1.000
_cell.length_c   1.000
_cell.angle_alpha   90.00
_cell.angle_beta   90.00
_cell.angle_gamma   90.00
#
_symmetry.space_group_name_H-M   'P 1'
#
loop_
_entity.id
_entity.type
_entity.pdbx_description
1 polymer ?
#
loop_
_entity_poly.entity_id
_entity_poly.type
_entity_poly.pdbx_seq_one_letter_code
_entity_poly.pdbx_strand_id
1 'polypeptide(L)'
;MFLDQSKPKDYDCGYNLDLMIAAIPRIEDFDERLSYAKRVVGLIKQSHPNWVNKNGQSKLAWEYFFELAEFNPIDYGIKNPFESGLIDDAE
;
A
#
# COMPACT_ATOMS: atom_id res chain seq x y z
N MET A 1 -32.86 -0.17 11.16
CA MET A 1 -32.38 0.89 10.26
C MET A 1 -31.33 0.25 9.38
N PHE A 2 -31.70 -0.08 8.13
CA PHE A 2 -30.75 -0.61 7.17
C PHE A 2 -30.02 0.59 6.57
N LEU A 3 -28.71 0.69 6.81
CA LEU A 3 -27.87 1.68 6.13
C LEU A 3 -27.82 1.28 4.65
N ASP A 4 -28.32 2.16 3.79
CA ASP A 4 -28.28 2.00 2.34
C ASP A 4 -26.80 2.04 1.92
N GLN A 5 -26.21 0.87 1.66
CA GLN A 5 -24.82 0.78 1.24
C GLN A 5 -24.73 1.15 -0.24
N SER A 6 -24.51 2.43 -0.51
CA SER A 6 -24.10 2.88 -1.85
C SER A 6 -22.74 2.27 -2.19
N LYS A 7 -22.60 1.73 -3.41
CA LYS A 7 -21.31 1.29 -3.94
C LYS A 7 -20.25 2.38 -3.69
N PRO A 8 -19.10 2.06 -3.08
CA PRO A 8 -18.03 3.04 -2.91
C PRO A 8 -17.65 3.58 -4.29
N LYS A 9 -17.52 4.90 -4.39
CA LYS A 9 -17.07 5.57 -5.61
C LYS A 9 -15.56 5.45 -5.69
N ASP A 10 -14.98 5.55 -6.89
CA ASP A 10 -13.52 5.47 -7.08
C ASP A 10 -12.73 6.48 -6.21
N TYR A 11 -13.34 7.63 -5.90
CA TYR A 11 -12.82 8.61 -4.94
C TYR A 11 -12.64 8.06 -3.52
N ASP A 12 -13.58 7.23 -3.05
CA ASP A 12 -13.54 6.64 -1.71
C ASP A 12 -12.42 5.59 -1.61
N CYS A 13 -12.07 4.94 -2.71
CA CYS A 13 -10.94 3.99 -2.78
C CYS A 13 -9.59 4.70 -2.60
N GLY A 14 -9.39 5.86 -3.24
CA GLY A 14 -8.19 6.68 -3.06
C GLY A 14 -8.07 7.23 -1.63
N TYR A 15 -9.15 7.81 -1.10
CA TYR A 15 -9.19 8.36 0.25
C TYR A 15 -8.89 7.30 1.34
N ASN A 16 -9.36 6.07 1.16
CA ASN A 16 -9.05 4.98 2.08
C ASN A 16 -7.56 4.57 2.03
N LEU A 17 -6.93 4.57 0.85
CA LEU A 17 -5.50 4.29 0.74
C LEU A 17 -4.68 5.36 1.45
N ASP A 18 -5.01 6.64 1.27
CA ASP A 18 -4.31 7.76 1.93
C ASP A 18 -4.39 7.64 3.46
N LEU A 19 -5.58 7.32 4.00
CA LEU A 19 -5.77 7.09 5.44
C LEU A 19 -4.98 5.89 5.95
N MET A 20 -4.92 4.80 5.17
CA MET A 20 -4.12 3.62 5.52
C MET A 20 -2.63 3.97 5.55
N ILE A 21 -2.13 4.69 4.54
CA ILE A 21 -0.72 5.12 4.48
C ILE A 21 -0.40 6.01 5.69
N ALA A 22 -1.23 7.00 5.98
CA ALA A 22 -1.05 7.91 7.11
C ALA A 22 -1.07 7.22 8.49
N ALA A 23 -1.63 6.01 8.61
CA ALA A 23 -1.65 5.24 9.85
C ALA A 23 -0.32 4.53 10.14
N ILE A 24 0.50 4.26 9.12
CA ILE A 24 1.74 3.45 9.23
C ILE A 24 2.70 3.96 10.34
N PRO A 25 2.97 5.27 10.48
CA PRO A 25 3.85 5.78 11.53
C PRO A 25 3.39 5.47 12.96
N ARG A 26 2.11 5.18 13.16
CA ARG A 26 1.49 4.96 14.48
C ARG A 26 1.52 3.49 14.91
N ILE A 27 1.88 2.58 14.02
CA ILE A 27 1.97 1.15 14.32
C ILE A 27 3.30 0.90 15.03
N GLU A 28 3.27 0.49 16.30
CA GLU A 28 4.50 0.32 17.11
C GLU A 28 5.28 -0.93 16.72
N ASP A 29 4.58 -2.04 16.50
CA ASP A 29 5.19 -3.31 16.14
C ASP A 29 5.73 -3.28 14.70
N PHE A 30 6.97 -3.72 14.53
CA PHE A 30 7.65 -3.66 13.24
C PHE A 30 7.04 -4.62 12.21
N ASP A 31 6.74 -5.85 12.62
CA ASP A 31 6.21 -6.87 11.72
C ASP A 31 4.78 -6.53 11.29
N GLU A 32 3.97 -6.02 12.22
CA GLU A 32 2.64 -5.49 11.93
C GLU A 32 2.70 -4.31 10.97
N ARG A 33 3.61 -3.36 11.20
CA ARG A 33 3.77 -2.18 10.33
C ARG A 33 4.17 -2.57 8.92
N LEU A 34 5.13 -3.49 8.79
CA LEU A 34 5.59 -3.98 7.50
C LEU A 34 4.48 -4.72 6.76
N SER A 35 3.75 -5.59 7.46
CA SER A 35 2.59 -6.30 6.92
C SER A 35 1.49 -5.34 6.46
N TYR A 36 1.24 -4.30 7.25
CA TYR A 36 0.25 -3.27 6.92
C TYR A 36 0.66 -2.47 5.67
N ALA A 37 1.92 -2.07 5.55
CA ALA A 37 2.45 -1.40 4.36
C ALA A 37 2.34 -2.30 3.12
N LYS A 38 2.68 -3.59 3.23
CA LYS A 38 2.52 -4.56 2.15
C LYS A 38 1.06 -4.68 1.71
N ARG A 39 0.11 -4.69 2.65
CA ARG A 39 -1.32 -4.72 2.34
C ARG A 39 -1.77 -3.49 1.56
N VAL A 40 -1.26 -2.30 1.88
CA VAL A 40 -1.53 -1.08 1.10
C VAL A 40 -1.01 -1.23 -0.33
N VAL A 41 0.23 -1.70 -0.50
CA VAL A 41 0.80 -1.94 -1.83
C VAL A 41 0.00 -3.01 -2.60
N GLY A 42 -0.45 -4.08 -1.93
CA GLY A 42 -1.33 -5.10 -2.49
C GLY A 42 -2.63 -4.51 -3.03
N LEU A 43 -3.27 -3.62 -2.28
CA LEU A 43 -4.46 -2.89 -2.75
C LEU A 43 -4.16 -2.01 -3.96
N ILE A 44 -3.02 -1.30 -3.98
CA ILE A 44 -2.58 -0.51 -5.15
C ILE A 44 -2.43 -1.42 -6.37
N LYS A 45 -1.82 -2.60 -6.22
CA LYS A 45 -1.69 -3.61 -7.29
C LYS A 45 -3.05 -4.08 -7.81
N GLN A 46 -4.00 -4.32 -6.91
CA GLN A 46 -5.37 -4.74 -7.27
C GLN A 46 -6.13 -3.65 -8.03
N SER A 47 -5.93 -2.38 -7.68
CA SER A 47 -6.51 -1.25 -8.43
C SER A 47 -5.81 -1.01 -9.78
N HIS A 48 -4.53 -1.37 -9.91
CA HIS A 48 -3.73 -1.17 -11.12
C HIS A 48 -3.12 -2.48 -11.65
N PRO A 49 -3.95 -3.43 -12.13
CA PRO A 49 -3.46 -4.75 -12.55
C PRO A 49 -2.46 -4.68 -13.71
N ASN A 50 -2.53 -3.63 -14.55
CA ASN A 50 -1.58 -3.41 -15.64
C ASN A 50 -0.15 -3.05 -15.18
N TRP A 51 0.04 -2.70 -13.91
CA TRP A 51 1.35 -2.43 -13.32
C TRP A 51 1.98 -3.69 -12.71
N VAL A 52 1.23 -4.80 -12.67
CA VAL A 52 1.64 -6.05 -12.04
C VAL A 52 2.19 -6.99 -13.12
N ASN A 53 3.38 -7.52 -12.88
CA ASN A 53 3.97 -8.49 -13.79
C ASN A 53 3.37 -9.90 -13.59
N LYS A 54 3.77 -10.86 -14.44
CA LYS A 54 3.27 -12.25 -14.38
C LYS A 54 3.57 -12.97 -13.04
N ASN A 55 4.50 -12.46 -12.26
CA ASN A 55 4.89 -13.02 -10.96
C ASN A 55 4.18 -12.32 -9.79
N GLY A 56 3.22 -11.43 -10.05
CA GLY A 56 2.51 -10.67 -8.99
C GLY A 56 3.30 -9.47 -8.44
N GLN A 57 4.44 -9.14 -9.03
CA GLN A 57 5.32 -8.09 -8.54
C GLN A 57 5.07 -6.78 -9.29
N SER A 58 5.20 -5.65 -8.60
CA SER A 58 4.98 -4.34 -9.21
C SER A 58 5.90 -3.28 -8.61
N LYS A 59 6.90 -2.88 -9.39
CA LYS A 59 7.78 -1.76 -9.04
C LYS A 59 7.00 -0.45 -8.95
N LEU A 60 6.09 -0.21 -9.91
CA LEU A 60 5.26 0.98 -9.96
C LEU A 60 4.32 1.11 -8.74
N ALA A 61 3.77 0.00 -8.25
CA ALA A 61 2.93 0.05 -7.05
C ALA A 61 3.73 0.47 -5.79
N TRP A 62 4.98 -0.01 -5.67
CA TRP A 62 5.87 0.42 -4.60
C TRP A 62 6.31 1.87 -4.75
N GLU A 63 6.71 2.30 -5.96
CA GLU A 63 7.04 3.71 -6.22
C GLU A 63 5.86 4.64 -5.88
N TYR A 64 4.65 4.28 -6.32
CA TYR A 64 3.45 5.04 -6.02
C TYR A 64 3.13 5.10 -4.51
N PHE A 65 3.32 4.01 -3.77
CA PHE A 65 3.18 4.02 -2.31
C PHE A 65 4.16 5.00 -1.64
N PHE A 66 5.42 5.03 -2.10
CA PHE A 66 6.43 5.97 -1.59
C PHE A 66 6.10 7.42 -1.96
N GLU A 67 5.50 7.67 -3.12
CA GLU A 67 5.04 8.99 -3.54
C GLU A 67 3.84 9.49 -2.73
N LEU A 68 2.91 8.61 -2.35
CA LEU A 68 1.72 8.95 -1.56
C LEU A 68 2.03 9.17 -0.07
N ALA A 69 3.11 8.59 0.44
CA ALA A 69 3.47 8.72 1.85
C ALA A 69 3.94 10.16 2.17
N GLU A 70 3.21 10.85 3.05
CA GLU A 70 3.61 12.18 3.59
C GLU A 70 4.80 12.10 4.58
N PHE A 71 5.36 10.91 4.78
CA PHE A 71 6.51 10.62 5.61
C PHE A 71 7.48 9.74 4.83
N ASN A 72 8.74 9.67 5.25
CA ASN A 72 9.71 8.78 4.62
C ASN A 72 9.53 7.33 5.12
N PRO A 73 9.06 6.36 4.30
CA PRO A 73 8.79 5.01 4.77
C PRO A 73 10.05 4.27 5.25
N ILE A 74 11.23 4.67 4.77
CA ILE A 74 12.52 4.08 5.15
C ILE A 74 12.78 4.29 6.65
N ASP A 75 12.41 5.45 7.20
CA ASP A 75 12.58 5.77 8.62
C ASP A 75 11.74 4.85 9.52
N TYR A 76 10.69 4.24 8.95
CA TYR A 76 9.82 3.28 9.61
C TYR A 76 10.17 1.82 9.29
N GLY A 77 11.30 1.60 8.61
CA GLY A 77 11.81 0.27 8.27
C GLY A 77 11.13 -0.37 7.05
N ILE A 78 10.33 0.40 6.30
CA ILE A 78 9.70 -0.05 5.06
C ILE A 78 10.64 0.28 3.90
N LYS A 79 11.06 -0.75 3.16
CA LYS A 79 11.98 -0.62 2.04
C LYS A 79 11.30 -1.05 0.75
N ASN A 80 11.54 -0.30 -0.32
CA ASN A 80 11.14 -0.72 -1.65
C ASN A 80 11.94 -1.99 -2.04
N PRO A 81 11.29 -3.13 -2.33
CA PRO A 81 11.99 -4.37 -2.66
C PRO A 81 12.89 -4.25 -3.89
N PHE A 82 12.51 -3.40 -4.85
CA PHE A 82 13.25 -3.20 -6.10
C PHE A 82 14.50 -2.33 -5.94
N GLU A 83 14.60 -1.55 -4.86
CA GLU A 83 15.80 -0.76 -4.53
C GLU A 83 16.71 -1.49 -3.54
N SER A 84 16.12 -2.35 -2.70
CA SER A 84 16.83 -3.08 -1.64
C SER A 84 17.26 -4.49 -2.03
N GLY A 85 16.87 -4.97 -3.22
CA GLY A 85 17.13 -6.34 -3.68
C GLY A 85 16.29 -7.40 -2.97
N LEU A 86 15.21 -7.00 -2.31
CA LEU A 86 14.26 -7.91 -1.68
C LEU A 86 13.23 -8.40 -2.72
N ILE A 87 12.54 -9.49 -2.38
CA ILE A 87 11.42 -9.99 -3.17
C ILE A 87 10.19 -9.18 -2.83
N ASP A 88 9.48 -8.67 -3.85
CA ASP A 88 8.15 -8.11 -3.69
C ASP A 88 7.15 -9.24 -3.42
N ASP A 89 6.72 -9.36 -2.17
CA ASP A 89 5.76 -10.32 -1.62
C ASP A 89 4.47 -9.65 -1.14
N ALA A 90 4.19 -8.42 -1.60
CA ALA A 90 2.98 -7.70 -1.25
C ALA A 90 1.76 -8.25 -2.03
N GLU A 91 0.71 -8.70 -1.33
CA GLU A 91 -0.52 -9.29 -1.89
C GLU A 91 -1.78 -8.45 -1.60
#